data_AF-A0A7J4G2A9-F1
#
_entry.id   AF-A0A7J4G2A9-F1
#
_cell.length_a   1.000
_cell.length_b   1.000
_cell.length_c   1.000
_cell.angle_alpha   90.00
_cell.angle_beta   90.00
_cell.angle_gamma   90.00
#
_symmetry.space_group_name_H-M   'P 1'
#
loop_
_entity.id
_entity.type
_entity.pdbx_description
1 polymer ?
#
loop_
_entity_poly.entity_id
_entity_poly.type
_entity_poly.pdbx_seq_one_letter_code
_entity_poly.pdbx_strand_id
1 'polypeptide(L)' 'MEQLGWLPAADEWADLRRIRNEFTHEYPESTIERFERLDLALKSAHRLVEIIESVGEKIIKRFPVEGIVVSTG' A
#
# COMPACT_ATOMS: atom_id res chain seq x y z
N MET A 1 3.34 10.33 10.47
CA MET A 1 3.32 9.87 9.07
C MET A 1 2.52 10.82 8.19
N GLU A 2 1.29 11.16 8.58
CA GLU A 2 0.44 12.12 7.85
C GLU A 2 0.98 13.56 7.91
N GLN A 3 1.34 14.06 9.10
CA GLN A 3 1.96 15.40 9.28
C GLN A 3 3.32 15.56 8.60
N LEU A 4 3.95 14.48 8.14
CA LEU A 4 5.22 14.53 7.40
C LEU A 4 4.98 14.69 5.89
N GLY A 5 3.76 14.45 5.38
CA GLY A 5 3.42 14.47 3.95
C GLY A 5 3.83 13.20 3.18
N TRP A 6 4.19 12.14 3.90
CA TRP A 6 4.72 10.91 3.29
C TRP A 6 3.59 10.01 2.81
N LEU A 7 2.56 9.87 3.65
CA LEU A 7 1.31 9.20 3.30
C LEU A 7 0.32 10.19 2.69
N PRO A 8 -0.40 9.81 1.62
CA PRO A 8 -1.42 10.65 0.99
C PRO A 8 -2.62 10.95 1.93
N ALA A 9 -2.98 10.02 2.82
CA ALA A 9 -3.87 10.22 3.97
C ALA A 9 -3.69 9.03 4.95
N ALA A 10 -3.63 9.24 6.26
CA ALA A 10 -3.59 8.16 7.26
C ALA A 10 -4.92 7.41 7.35
N ASP A 11 -6.01 8.09 7.03
CA ASP A 11 -7.35 7.49 6.93
C ASP A 11 -7.39 6.39 5.87
N GLU A 12 -6.76 6.61 4.71
CA GLU A 12 -6.66 5.62 3.63
C GLU A 12 -5.94 4.34 4.11
N TRP A 13 -4.97 4.45 5.01
CA TRP A 13 -4.30 3.30 5.61
C TRP A 13 -5.13 2.59 6.67
N ALA A 14 -6.01 3.31 7.36
CA ALA A 14 -6.98 2.69 8.26
C ALA A 14 -7.97 1.84 7.45
N ASP A 15 -8.46 2.36 6.32
CA ASP A 15 -9.38 1.65 5.43
C ASP A 15 -8.75 0.42 4.79
N LEU A 16 -7.53 0.51 4.27
CA LEU A 16 -6.82 -0.65 3.71
C LEU A 16 -6.65 -1.77 4.75
N ARG A 17 -6.35 -1.41 6.00
CA ARG A 17 -6.24 -2.39 7.10
C ARG A 17 -7.59 -3.01 7.44
N ARG A 18 -8.67 -2.21 7.44
CA ARG A 18 -10.04 -2.69 7.68
C ARG A 18 -10.46 -3.70 6.61
N ILE A 19 -10.30 -3.36 5.33
CA ILE A 19 -10.67 -4.25 4.21
C ILE A 19 -9.88 -5.57 4.26
N ARG A 20 -8.58 -5.52 4.54
CA ARG A 20 -7.78 -6.74 4.75
C ARG A 20 -8.31 -7.60 5.90
N ASN A 21 -8.71 -6.98 7.02
CA ASN A 21 -9.24 -7.71 8.17
C ASN A 21 -10.57 -8.39 7.83
N GLU A 22 -11.48 -7.65 7.20
CA GLU A 22 -12.78 -8.16 6.75
C GLU A 22 -12.61 -9.31 5.76
N PHE A 23 -11.71 -9.17 4.77
CA PHE A 23 -11.45 -10.22 3.78
C PHE A 23 -10.90 -11.53 4.39
N THR A 24 -10.12 -11.42 5.47
CA THR A 24 -9.49 -12.58 6.12
C THR A 24 -10.36 -13.25 7.18
N HIS A 25 -11.30 -12.52 7.77
CA HIS A 25 -12.08 -12.99 8.92
C HIS A 25 -13.58 -13.17 8.63
N GLU A 26 -14.10 -12.61 7.54
CA GLU A 26 -15.50 -12.81 7.16
C GLU A 26 -15.60 -13.78 5.99
N TYR A 27 -16.24 -14.94 6.24
CA TYR A 27 -16.55 -15.93 5.20
C TYR A 27 -17.99 -15.70 4.71
N PRO A 28 -18.22 -15.26 3.46
CA PRO A 28 -19.55 -15.00 2.97
C PRO A 28 -20.26 -16.29 2.57
N GLU A 29 -21.58 -16.33 2.69
CA GLU A 29 -22.38 -17.52 2.37
C GLU A 29 -22.66 -17.63 0.87
N SER A 30 -22.75 -16.50 0.16
CA SER A 30 -23.07 -16.48 -1.27
C SER A 30 -21.83 -16.31 -2.18
N THR A 31 -21.88 -16.88 -3.39
CA THR A 31 -20.83 -16.71 -4.41
C THR A 31 -20.67 -15.25 -4.84
N ILE A 32 -21.76 -14.49 -4.85
CA ILE A 32 -21.75 -13.06 -5.22
C ILE A 32 -20.96 -12.26 -4.18
N GLU A 33 -21.26 -12.44 -2.89
CA GLU A 33 -20.51 -11.77 -1.82
C GLU A 33 -19.02 -12.16 -1.81
N ARG A 34 -18.69 -13.42 -2.13
CA ARG A 34 -17.30 -13.86 -2.28
C ARG A 34 -16.59 -13.11 -3.41
N PHE A 35 -17.26 -12.92 -4.54
CA PHE A 35 -16.72 -12.17 -5.67
C PHE A 35 -16.53 -10.69 -5.34
N GLU A 36 -17.53 -10.06 -4.72
CA GLU A 36 -17.46 -8.65 -4.30
C GLU A 36 -16.32 -8.41 -3.31
N ARG A 37 -16.15 -9.31 -2.31
CA ARG A 37 -15.03 -9.23 -1.36
C ARG A 37 -13.67 -9.41 -2.05
N LEU A 38 -13.58 -10.32 -3.01
CA LEU A 38 -12.34 -10.54 -3.77
C LEU A 38 -11.97 -9.31 -4.62
N ASP A 39 -12.94 -8.74 -5.33
CA ASP A 39 -12.74 -7.53 -6.13
C ASP A 39 -12.30 -6.34 -5.26
N LEU A 40 -12.95 -6.14 -4.11
CA LEU A 40 -12.57 -5.12 -3.14
C LEU A 40 -11.15 -5.32 -2.59
N ALA A 41 -10.78 -6.55 -2.25
CA ALA A 41 -9.44 -6.88 -1.78
C ALA A 41 -8.39 -6.63 -2.86
N LEU A 42 -8.65 -7.00 -4.11
CA LEU A 42 -7.72 -6.79 -5.22
C LEU A 42 -7.50 -5.29 -5.49
N LYS A 43 -8.57 -4.49 -5.53
CA LYS A 43 -8.49 -3.03 -5.67
C LYS A 43 -7.68 -2.39 -4.54
N SER A 44 -7.91 -2.85 -3.31
CA SER A 44 -7.19 -2.35 -2.13
C SER A 44 -5.70 -2.73 -2.17
N ALA A 45 -5.38 -3.93 -2.64
CA ALA A 45 -3.99 -4.36 -2.81
C ALA A 45 -3.26 -3.52 -3.87
N HIS A 46 -3.87 -3.27 -5.03
CA HIS A 46 -3.31 -2.36 -6.02
C HIS A 46 -3.06 -0.97 -5.44
N ARG A 47 -4.04 -0.43 -4.71
CA ARG A 47 -3.89 0.88 -4.08
C ARG A 47 -2.75 0.92 -3.07
N LEU A 48 -2.57 -0.13 -2.28
CA LEU A 48 -1.45 -0.23 -1.34
C LEU A 48 -0.09 -0.19 -2.06
N VAL A 49 0.04 -0.89 -3.19
CA VAL A 49 1.27 -0.89 -4.00
C VAL A 49 1.59 0.53 -4.49
N GLU A 50 0.60 1.23 -5.07
CA GLU A 50 0.78 2.62 -5.54
C GLU A 50 1.27 3.55 -4.41
N ILE A 51 0.73 3.39 -3.20
CA ILE A 51 1.15 4.21 -2.06
C ILE A 51 2.60 3.88 -1.67
N ILE A 52 2.98 2.60 -1.61
CA ILE A 52 4.35 2.18 -1.29
C ILE A 52 5.33 2.71 -2.33
N GLU A 53 5.01 2.61 -3.61
CA GLU A 53 5.81 3.15 -4.72
C GLU A 53 5.97 4.67 -4.58
N SER A 54 4.87 5.40 -4.33
CA SER A 54 4.92 6.85 -4.11
C SER A 54 5.80 7.24 -2.93
N VAL A 55 5.74 6.48 -1.83
CA VAL A 55 6.62 6.69 -0.67
C VAL A 55 8.08 6.39 -1.04
N GLY A 56 8.34 5.32 -1.76
CA GLY A 56 9.67 4.96 -2.26
C GLY A 56 10.29 6.06 -3.13
N GLU A 57 9.51 6.61 -4.06
CA GLU A 57 9.95 7.75 -4.87
C GLU A 57 10.29 8.98 -4.01
N LYS A 58 9.46 9.31 -3.02
CA LYS A 58 9.72 10.42 -2.10
C LYS A 58 11.01 10.20 -1.31
N ILE A 59 11.29 8.97 -0.88
CA ILE A 59 12.54 8.60 -0.21
C ILE A 59 13.74 8.85 -1.13
N ILE A 60 13.71 8.30 -2.35
CA ILE A 60 14.81 8.44 -3.32
C ILE A 60 15.06 9.91 -3.65
N LYS A 61 13.99 10.69 -3.86
CA LYS A 61 14.09 12.14 -4.11
C LYS A 61 14.67 12.90 -2.92
N ARG A 62 14.32 12.51 -1.68
CA ARG A 62 14.75 13.20 -0.45
C ARG A 62 16.16 12.81 0.02
N PHE A 63 16.55 11.57 -0.25
CA PHE A 63 17.82 10.95 0.10
C PHE A 63 18.41 10.29 -1.15
N PRO A 64 18.90 11.07 -2.12
CA PRO A 64 19.57 10.51 -3.29
C PRO A 64 20.78 9.68 -2.83
N VAL A 65 20.86 8.44 -3.31
CA VAL A 65 21.96 7.53 -2.96
C VAL A 65 23.21 7.98 -3.73
N GLU A 66 23.94 8.96 -3.21
CA GLU A 66 25.31 9.26 -3.63
C GLU A 66 26.26 8.40 -2.79
N GLY A 67 26.94 7.43 -3.39
CA GLY A 67 28.08 6.78 -2.71
C GLY A 67 28.34 5.28 -2.92
N ILE A 68 27.79 4.60 -3.92
CA ILE A 68 28.44 3.37 -4.42
C ILE A 68 29.27 3.74 -5.64
N VAL A 69 30.37 4.47 -5.41
CA VAL A 69 31.49 4.41 -6.33
C VAL A 69 32.09 3.02 -6.12
N VAL A 70 31.69 2.06 -6.93
CA VAL A 70 32.46 0.82 -7.07
C VAL A 70 33.79 1.26 -7.68
N SER A 71 34.79 1.45 -6.82
CA SER A 71 36.18 1.55 -7.23
C SER A 71 36.55 0.19 -7.81
N THR A 72 36.32 0.01 -9.11
CA THR A 72 37.03 -0.99 -9.89
C THR A 72 38.42 -0.45 -10.13
N GLY A 73 39.34 -0.82 -9.22
CA GLY A 73 40.75 -0.89 -9.54
C GLY A 73 41.05 -2.08 -10.45
#